data_AF-A0A3F3I0X1-F1
#
_entry.id   AF-A0A3F3I0X1-F1
#
_cell.length_a   1.000
_cell.length_b   1.000
_cell.length_c   1.000
_cell.angle_alpha   90.00
_cell.angle_beta   90.00
_cell.angle_gamma   90.00
#
_symmetry.space_group_name_H-M   'P 1'
#
loop_
_entity.id
_entity.type
_entity.pdbx_description
1 polymer ?
#
loop_
_entity_poly.entity_id
_entity_poly.type
_entity_poly.pdbx_seq_one_letter_code
_entity_poly.pdbx_strand_id
1 'polypeptide(L)'
;MKIAVIGAGVAGLTAGRVLAESGHEVVIFEKSRGYGGRLATRYAGKDNNSKVDHGLPYIEVSSADIEPLISELTNSGVLVPWKGPFVHCNANGEISTVKPNKKRYIAPEGMNQVGKKLARMVDVRTETKVSGVTHIGEDRTKKRSWMLNFPTGLTENFDAVIIAAPSKQAYAILNTTIDEVQTLKLLREVDDVEYYPSFSLMVGYGETEFPDWAMMTCENEVIESITNEASKRGEGAECSFVVHTTAEFAEKYKDSDAEEVEEIILDELAGILGGWSALPEWKQLHFWRYSKAANPLPYPFMEVVGNDAPIALAGSYMNGDSVESAYLSGLAIGKFWNHKFSE
;
A
#
# COMPACT_ATOMS: atom_id res chain seq x y z
N MET A 1 -23.16 -14.58 -4.18
CA MET A 1 -22.40 -14.88 -2.95
C MET A 1 -22.17 -13.61 -2.14
N LYS A 2 -21.95 -13.75 -0.84
CA LYS A 2 -21.36 -12.75 0.04
C LYS A 2 -19.87 -13.03 0.23
N ILE A 3 -19.04 -12.08 -0.19
CA ILE A 3 -17.58 -12.21 -0.24
C ILE A 3 -16.95 -11.21 0.72
N ALA A 4 -16.03 -11.69 1.56
CA ALA A 4 -15.19 -10.83 2.37
C ALA A 4 -13.87 -10.55 1.66
N VAL A 5 -13.42 -9.29 1.72
CA VAL A 5 -12.08 -8.90 1.31
C VAL A 5 -11.37 -8.27 2.50
N ILE A 6 -10.21 -8.79 2.90
CA ILE A 6 -9.44 -8.27 4.04
C ILE A 6 -8.31 -7.39 3.50
N GLY A 7 -8.46 -6.08 3.63
CA GLY A 7 -7.51 -5.06 3.21
C GLY A 7 -8.08 -4.15 2.11
N ALA A 8 -8.15 -2.84 2.38
CA ALA A 8 -8.59 -1.84 1.41
C ALA A 8 -7.40 -1.20 0.66
N GLY A 9 -6.37 -2.00 0.35
CA GLY A 9 -5.32 -1.64 -0.59
C GLY A 9 -5.79 -1.80 -2.05
N VAL A 10 -4.93 -1.42 -3.01
CA VAL A 10 -5.25 -1.50 -4.45
C VAL A 10 -5.71 -2.91 -4.87
N ALA A 11 -5.07 -3.97 -4.38
CA ALA A 11 -5.47 -5.35 -4.68
C ALA A 11 -6.88 -5.67 -4.21
N GLY A 12 -7.19 -5.43 -2.93
CA GLY A 12 -8.48 -5.75 -2.35
C GLY A 12 -9.61 -4.89 -2.93
N LEU A 13 -9.37 -3.59 -3.13
CA LEU A 13 -10.35 -2.69 -3.75
C LEU A 13 -10.63 -3.08 -5.21
N THR A 14 -9.60 -3.48 -5.97
CA THR A 14 -9.78 -3.94 -7.36
C THR A 14 -10.58 -5.23 -7.41
N ALA A 15 -10.21 -6.23 -6.61
CA ALA A 15 -10.93 -7.51 -6.54
C ALA A 15 -12.39 -7.30 -6.12
N GLY A 16 -12.60 -6.52 -5.06
CA GLY A 16 -13.94 -6.25 -4.54
C GLY A 16 -14.81 -5.51 -5.54
N ARG A 17 -14.26 -4.53 -6.27
CA ARG A 17 -14.99 -3.81 -7.32
C ARG A 17 -15.43 -4.73 -8.45
N VAL A 18 -14.52 -5.56 -8.98
CA VAL A 18 -14.84 -6.51 -10.06
C VAL A 18 -15.96 -7.47 -9.64
N LEU A 19 -15.90 -7.98 -8.41
CA LEU A 19 -16.89 -8.92 -7.88
C LEU A 19 -18.24 -8.25 -7.58
N ALA A 20 -18.24 -7.02 -7.07
CA ALA A 20 -19.45 -6.24 -6.84
C ALA A 20 -20.15 -5.87 -8.16
N GLU A 21 -19.38 -5.46 -9.18
CA GLU A 21 -19.89 -5.21 -10.54
C GLU A 21 -20.49 -6.46 -11.19
N SER A 22 -20.08 -7.65 -10.72
CA SER A 22 -20.62 -8.94 -11.16
C SER A 22 -21.83 -9.41 -10.34
N GLY A 23 -22.36 -8.57 -9.44
CA GLY A 23 -23.58 -8.84 -8.66
C GLY A 23 -23.37 -9.59 -7.35
N HIS A 24 -22.12 -9.77 -6.88
CA HIS A 24 -21.85 -10.33 -5.56
C HIS A 24 -21.98 -9.29 -4.45
N GLU A 25 -22.42 -9.70 -3.26
CA GLU A 25 -22.39 -8.85 -2.05
C GLU A 25 -20.94 -8.84 -1.53
N VAL A 26 -20.23 -7.72 -1.65
CA VAL A 26 -18.83 -7.61 -1.23
C VAL A 26 -18.69 -6.70 -0.02
N VAL A 27 -18.03 -7.17 1.03
CA VAL A 27 -17.65 -6.36 2.20
C VAL A 27 -16.13 -6.37 2.34
N ILE A 28 -15.53 -5.19 2.35
CA ILE A 28 -14.09 -4.99 2.51
C ILE A 28 -13.80 -4.50 3.93
N PHE A 29 -12.88 -5.17 4.61
CA PHE A 29 -12.45 -4.83 5.97
C PHE A 29 -11.07 -4.20 5.96
N GLU A 30 -10.93 -3.00 6.52
CA GLU A 30 -9.67 -2.30 6.62
C GLU A 30 -9.39 -1.92 8.08
N LYS A 31 -8.24 -2.35 8.60
CA LYS A 31 -7.85 -2.07 9.99
C LYS A 31 -7.57 -0.58 10.25
N SER A 32 -7.26 0.18 9.20
CA SER A 32 -6.84 1.57 9.26
C SER A 32 -8.02 2.52 9.00
N ARG A 33 -7.82 3.82 9.21
CA ARG A 33 -8.83 4.86 9.00
C ARG A 33 -9.14 5.19 7.54
N GLY A 34 -8.29 4.76 6.61
CA GLY A 34 -8.35 5.20 5.22
C GLY A 34 -8.03 4.09 4.22
N TYR A 35 -8.27 4.42 2.97
CA TYR A 35 -8.11 3.53 1.81
C TYR A 35 -6.73 3.64 1.18
N GLY A 36 -6.39 2.68 0.33
CA GLY A 36 -5.22 2.73 -0.55
C GLY A 36 -3.97 2.03 0.00
N GLY A 37 -3.96 1.64 1.28
CA GLY A 37 -2.84 0.92 1.89
C GLY A 37 -1.54 1.73 1.81
N ARG A 38 -0.57 1.29 1.01
CA ARG A 38 0.70 2.01 0.79
C ARG A 38 0.57 3.24 -0.10
N LEU A 39 -0.59 3.52 -0.68
CA LEU A 39 -0.89 4.82 -1.30
C LEU A 39 -1.36 5.84 -0.25
N ALA A 40 -0.89 5.76 1.00
CA ALA A 40 -1.42 6.56 2.08
C ALA A 40 -0.93 8.01 2.05
N THR A 41 -1.85 8.93 2.28
CA THR A 41 -1.61 10.36 2.48
C THR A 41 -1.92 10.71 3.92
N ARG A 42 -1.01 11.41 4.59
CA ARG A 42 -1.26 12.05 5.88
C ARG A 42 -1.53 13.54 5.71
N TYR A 43 -2.23 14.09 6.68
CA TYR A 43 -2.48 15.50 6.81
C TYR A 43 -1.68 16.00 8.01
N ALA A 44 -0.90 17.06 7.83
CA ALA A 44 0.07 17.57 8.79
C ALA A 44 0.16 19.10 8.71
N GLY A 45 1.10 19.68 9.45
CA GLY A 45 1.28 21.12 9.57
C GLY A 45 0.14 21.81 10.29
N LYS A 46 0.15 23.15 10.23
CA LYS A 46 -0.87 23.98 10.87
C LYS A 46 -2.25 23.66 10.30
N ASP A 47 -3.20 23.39 11.20
CA ASP A 47 -4.59 23.04 10.87
C ASP A 47 -4.77 21.81 9.95
N ASN A 48 -3.77 20.93 9.86
CA ASN A 48 -3.77 19.74 8.98
C ASN A 48 -3.91 20.06 7.47
N ASN A 49 -3.40 21.21 7.03
CA ASN A 49 -3.51 21.64 5.63
C ASN A 49 -2.50 20.96 4.69
N SER A 50 -1.41 20.42 5.21
CA SER A 50 -0.33 19.86 4.38
C SER A 50 -0.54 18.38 4.11
N LYS A 51 -0.61 18.01 2.83
CA LYS A 51 -0.84 16.64 2.36
C LYS A 51 0.49 15.99 2.01
N VAL A 52 0.87 14.96 2.76
CA VAL A 52 2.12 14.22 2.55
C VAL A 52 1.88 12.74 2.25
N ASP A 53 2.33 12.29 1.09
CA ASP A 53 2.24 10.90 0.64
C ASP A 53 3.39 10.07 1.22
N HIS A 54 3.26 9.73 2.49
CA HIS A 54 4.28 9.01 3.27
C HIS A 54 4.46 7.54 2.88
N GLY A 55 3.59 6.97 2.05
CA GLY A 55 3.77 5.63 1.51
C GLY A 55 4.54 5.67 0.19
N LEU A 56 3.87 5.34 -0.91
CA LEU A 56 4.42 5.48 -2.25
C LEU A 56 4.21 6.90 -2.79
N PRO A 57 5.27 7.58 -3.25
CA PRO A 57 5.17 8.96 -3.71
C PRO A 57 4.46 9.09 -5.07
N TYR A 58 4.47 8.05 -5.89
CA TYR A 58 3.90 8.01 -7.23
C TYR A 58 3.50 6.57 -7.64
N ILE A 59 2.76 6.45 -8.75
CA ILE A 59 2.54 5.19 -9.46
C ILE A 59 3.41 5.19 -10.72
N GLU A 60 4.21 4.14 -10.89
CA GLU A 60 4.99 3.92 -12.10
C GLU A 60 4.27 2.95 -13.04
N VAL A 61 4.23 3.27 -14.33
CA VAL A 61 3.63 2.40 -15.35
C VAL A 61 4.71 1.54 -15.95
N SER A 62 4.64 0.22 -15.71
CA SER A 62 5.66 -0.73 -16.15
C SER A 62 5.20 -1.61 -17.31
N SER A 63 3.89 -1.76 -17.52
CA SER A 63 3.33 -2.52 -18.64
C SER A 63 2.02 -1.92 -19.18
N ALA A 64 1.55 -2.46 -20.30
CA ALA A 64 0.25 -2.10 -20.86
C ALA A 64 -0.93 -2.59 -20.00
N ASP A 65 -0.71 -3.53 -19.08
CA ASP A 65 -1.80 -4.17 -18.33
C ASP A 65 -2.39 -3.25 -17.25
N ILE A 66 -1.63 -2.25 -16.77
CA ILE A 66 -2.13 -1.23 -15.81
C ILE A 66 -2.77 -0.02 -16.52
N GLU A 67 -2.57 0.15 -17.82
CA GLU A 67 -3.07 1.31 -18.57
C GLU A 67 -4.58 1.56 -18.43
N PRO A 68 -5.47 0.54 -18.32
CA PRO A 68 -6.89 0.78 -18.05
C PRO A 68 -7.12 1.54 -16.73
N LEU A 69 -6.42 1.17 -15.66
CA LEU A 69 -6.51 1.85 -14.37
C LEU A 69 -5.95 3.28 -14.47
N ILE A 70 -4.78 3.44 -15.08
CA ILE A 70 -4.15 4.76 -15.24
C ILE A 70 -5.04 5.69 -16.06
N SER A 71 -5.62 5.19 -17.15
CA SER A 71 -6.54 5.93 -18.01
C SER A 71 -7.81 6.33 -17.25
N GLU A 72 -8.42 5.42 -16.48
CA GLU A 72 -9.58 5.75 -15.64
C GLU A 72 -9.26 6.87 -14.64
N LEU A 73 -8.12 6.76 -13.95
CA LEU A 73 -7.73 7.69 -12.90
C LEU A 73 -7.32 9.07 -13.44
N THR A 74 -6.67 9.11 -14.60
CA THR A 74 -6.32 10.37 -15.30
C THR A 74 -7.56 11.05 -15.89
N ASN A 75 -8.44 10.30 -16.56
CA ASN A 75 -9.69 10.83 -17.12
C ASN A 75 -10.64 11.37 -16.04
N SER A 76 -10.57 10.83 -14.81
CA SER A 76 -11.34 11.34 -13.67
C SER A 76 -10.61 12.39 -12.84
N GLY A 77 -9.43 12.86 -13.27
CA GLY A 77 -8.66 13.90 -12.60
C GLY A 77 -8.00 13.47 -11.29
N VAL A 78 -7.98 12.18 -10.97
CA VAL A 78 -7.35 11.65 -9.75
C VAL A 78 -5.84 11.59 -9.90
N LEU A 79 -5.34 11.21 -11.07
CA LEU A 79 -3.91 11.15 -11.38
C LEU A 79 -3.53 12.16 -12.45
N VAL A 80 -2.33 12.70 -12.34
CA VAL A 80 -1.67 13.51 -13.38
C VAL A 80 -0.25 13.00 -13.62
N PRO A 81 0.29 13.12 -14.85
CA PRO A 81 1.70 12.81 -15.10
C PRO A 81 2.61 13.69 -14.25
N TRP A 82 3.57 13.09 -13.55
CA TRP A 82 4.55 13.80 -12.75
C TRP A 82 5.77 14.15 -13.62
N LYS A 83 5.95 15.43 -13.89
CA LYS A 83 6.90 15.90 -14.91
C LYS A 83 8.34 16.08 -14.42
N GLY A 84 8.58 15.94 -13.12
CA GLY A 84 9.89 16.24 -12.52
C GLY A 84 10.12 17.75 -12.37
N PRO A 85 11.38 18.22 -12.31
CA PRO A 85 12.61 17.47 -12.59
C PRO A 85 12.93 16.41 -11.52
N PHE A 86 13.61 15.33 -11.93
CA PHE A 86 14.09 14.28 -11.04
C PHE A 86 15.61 14.34 -10.97
N VAL A 87 16.17 14.13 -9.78
CA VAL A 87 17.61 14.24 -9.56
C VAL A 87 18.15 13.04 -8.80
N HIS A 88 19.47 12.86 -8.87
CA HIS A 88 20.20 11.84 -8.14
C HIS A 88 21.39 12.47 -7.44
N CYS A 89 21.52 12.19 -6.14
CA CYS A 89 22.65 12.56 -5.31
C CYS A 89 23.57 11.35 -5.14
N ASN A 90 24.82 11.46 -5.59
CA ASN A 90 25.81 10.39 -5.43
C ASN A 90 26.44 10.40 -4.03
N ALA A 91 27.28 9.41 -3.73
CA ALA A 91 27.96 9.28 -2.43
C ALA A 91 28.86 10.48 -2.05
N ASN A 92 29.25 11.33 -3.00
CA ASN A 92 30.04 12.54 -2.74
C ASN A 92 29.18 13.80 -2.52
N GLY A 93 27.85 13.68 -2.57
CA GLY A 93 26.92 14.81 -2.47
C GLY A 93 26.68 15.56 -3.79
N GLU A 94 27.17 15.05 -4.92
CA GLU A 94 26.98 15.70 -6.21
C GLU A 94 25.61 15.36 -6.79
N ILE A 95 24.89 16.41 -7.22
CA ILE A 95 23.52 16.28 -7.75
C ILE A 95 23.55 16.28 -9.28
N SER A 96 22.90 15.28 -9.89
CA SER A 96 22.73 15.15 -11.33
C SER A 96 21.25 14.98 -11.71
N THR A 97 20.87 15.41 -12.92
CA THR A 97 19.49 15.24 -13.41
C THR A 97 19.28 13.82 -13.92
N VAL A 98 18.13 13.22 -13.58
CA VAL A 98 17.71 11.90 -14.04
C VAL A 98 16.44 12.02 -14.89
N LYS A 99 16.41 11.29 -16.00
CA LYS A 99 15.20 11.09 -16.79
C LYS A 99 14.64 9.70 -16.51
N PRO A 100 13.45 9.57 -15.89
CA PRO A 100 12.84 8.27 -15.66
C PRO A 100 12.58 7.54 -16.99
N ASN A 101 12.88 6.24 -17.01
CA ASN A 101 12.60 5.38 -18.17
C ASN A 101 11.10 5.06 -18.31
N LYS A 102 10.35 5.19 -17.22
CA LYS A 102 8.92 4.90 -17.14
C LYS A 102 8.15 6.15 -16.73
N LYS A 103 6.89 6.22 -17.15
CA LYS A 103 5.99 7.31 -16.76
C LYS A 103 5.63 7.17 -15.29
N ARG A 104 5.65 8.30 -14.58
CA ARG A 104 5.24 8.40 -13.18
C ARG A 104 3.99 9.26 -13.08
N TYR A 105 3.06 8.86 -12.23
CA TYR A 105 1.81 9.56 -11.99
C TYR A 105 1.67 9.86 -10.50
N ILE A 106 1.22 11.07 -10.18
CA ILE A 106 0.92 11.52 -8.83
C ILE A 106 -0.54 11.92 -8.74
N ALA A 107 -1.08 11.94 -7.52
CA ALA A 107 -2.40 12.48 -7.24
C ALA A 107 -2.25 13.83 -6.53
N PRO A 108 -2.64 14.96 -7.16
CA PRO A 108 -2.48 16.28 -6.55
C PRO A 108 -3.18 16.41 -5.20
N GLU A 109 -4.36 15.79 -5.08
CA GLU A 109 -5.16 15.74 -3.85
C GLU A 109 -4.77 14.61 -2.86
N GLY A 110 -3.59 14.02 -3.05
CA GLY A 110 -3.02 12.92 -2.26
C GLY A 110 -3.18 11.55 -2.92
N MET A 111 -2.16 10.69 -2.81
CA MET A 111 -2.18 9.33 -3.37
C MET A 111 -3.33 8.47 -2.84
N ASN A 112 -3.87 8.75 -1.65
CA ASN A 112 -5.00 8.03 -1.09
C ASN A 112 -6.30 8.19 -1.90
N GLN A 113 -6.37 9.19 -2.77
CA GLN A 113 -7.51 9.43 -3.67
C GLN A 113 -7.71 8.27 -4.65
N VAL A 114 -6.63 7.56 -5.01
CA VAL A 114 -6.72 6.32 -5.81
C VAL A 114 -7.57 5.27 -5.07
N GLY A 115 -7.27 5.05 -3.79
CA GLY A 115 -8.06 4.14 -2.95
C GLY A 115 -9.51 4.60 -2.82
N LYS A 116 -9.74 5.90 -2.55
CA LYS A 116 -11.10 6.46 -2.45
C LYS A 116 -11.91 6.28 -3.74
N LYS A 117 -11.27 6.45 -4.90
CA LYS A 117 -11.91 6.26 -6.21
C LYS A 117 -12.31 4.81 -6.43
N LEU A 118 -11.42 3.86 -6.13
CA LEU A 118 -11.70 2.43 -6.26
C LEU A 118 -12.75 1.94 -5.25
N ALA A 119 -12.84 2.57 -4.07
CA ALA A 119 -13.78 2.21 -3.02
C ALA A 119 -15.25 2.62 -3.30
N ARG A 120 -15.53 3.45 -4.31
CA ARG A 120 -16.88 4.04 -4.51
C ARG A 120 -18.01 3.02 -4.71
N MET A 121 -17.70 1.82 -5.18
CA MET A 121 -18.68 0.80 -5.58
C MET A 121 -18.71 -0.42 -4.65
N VAL A 122 -18.06 -0.33 -3.48
CA VAL A 122 -17.89 -1.44 -2.53
C VAL A 122 -18.17 -0.98 -1.09
N ASP A 123 -18.76 -1.85 -0.26
CA ASP A 123 -18.88 -1.60 1.17
C ASP A 123 -17.50 -1.76 1.81
N VAL A 124 -16.93 -0.67 2.32
CA VAL A 124 -15.65 -0.69 3.02
C VAL A 124 -15.82 -0.25 4.46
N ARG A 125 -15.49 -1.16 5.38
CA ARG A 125 -15.51 -0.93 6.82
C ARG A 125 -14.09 -0.66 7.31
N THR A 126 -13.79 0.63 7.46
CA THR A 126 -12.53 1.11 8.04
C THR A 126 -12.48 0.87 9.55
N GLU A 127 -11.31 0.99 10.15
CA GLU A 127 -11.05 0.73 11.58
C GLU A 127 -11.55 -0.65 12.05
N THR A 128 -11.66 -1.60 11.11
CA THR A 128 -12.19 -2.94 11.35
C THR A 128 -11.12 -3.97 11.04
N LYS A 129 -10.32 -4.31 12.06
CA LYS A 129 -9.27 -5.32 11.96
C LYS A 129 -9.89 -6.73 12.05
N VAL A 130 -9.69 -7.55 11.02
CA VAL A 130 -9.92 -8.99 11.10
C VAL A 130 -8.74 -9.64 11.82
N SER A 131 -9.01 -10.48 12.83
CA SER A 131 -7.99 -11.21 13.58
C SER A 131 -7.84 -12.66 13.15
N GLY A 132 -8.82 -13.22 12.44
CA GLY A 132 -8.74 -14.59 11.93
C GLY A 132 -9.93 -14.97 11.06
N VAL A 133 -9.80 -16.11 10.41
CA VAL A 133 -10.85 -16.80 9.66
C VAL A 133 -11.03 -18.22 10.17
N THR A 134 -12.27 -18.68 10.26
CA THR A 134 -12.62 -20.05 10.68
C THR A 134 -13.52 -20.68 9.62
N HIS A 135 -13.19 -21.89 9.21
CA HIS A 135 -14.05 -22.71 8.36
C HIS A 135 -15.16 -23.33 9.22
N ILE A 136 -16.42 -23.25 8.78
CA ILE A 136 -17.57 -23.73 9.58
C ILE A 136 -18.06 -25.13 9.10
N GLY A 137 -17.39 -25.74 8.12
CA GLY A 137 -17.71 -27.09 7.61
C GLY A 137 -18.75 -27.13 6.49
N GLU A 138 -18.92 -28.31 5.88
CA GLU A 138 -19.77 -28.55 4.70
C GLU A 138 -21.27 -28.75 5.01
N ASP A 139 -21.70 -28.63 6.27
CA ASP A 139 -23.10 -28.85 6.64
C ASP A 139 -24.00 -27.77 6.02
N ARG A 140 -24.57 -28.11 4.87
CA ARG A 140 -25.45 -27.27 4.03
C ARG A 140 -26.69 -26.75 4.76
N THR A 141 -27.00 -27.26 5.96
CA THR A 141 -28.07 -26.73 6.81
C THR A 141 -27.66 -25.48 7.59
N LYS A 142 -26.34 -25.19 7.70
CA LYS A 142 -25.78 -24.02 8.37
C LYS A 142 -25.04 -23.11 7.38
N LYS A 143 -25.47 -21.84 7.41
CA LYS A 143 -24.88 -20.60 6.90
C LYS A 143 -23.41 -20.69 6.42
N ARG A 144 -23.16 -20.16 5.21
CA ARG A 144 -21.91 -19.60 4.65
C ARG A 144 -20.56 -20.17 5.16
N SER A 145 -19.69 -20.63 4.26
CA SER A 145 -18.50 -21.45 4.52
C SER A 145 -17.43 -20.85 5.47
N TRP A 146 -17.39 -19.52 5.62
CA TRP A 146 -16.37 -18.81 6.41
C TRP A 146 -16.96 -17.94 7.50
N MET A 147 -16.32 -17.95 8.67
CA MET A 147 -16.53 -16.98 9.76
C MET A 147 -15.30 -16.10 9.91
N LEU A 148 -15.48 -14.78 9.79
CA LEU A 148 -14.46 -13.81 10.18
C LEU A 148 -14.55 -13.56 11.68
N ASN A 149 -13.38 -13.54 12.33
CA ASN A 149 -13.23 -13.23 13.74
C ASN A 149 -12.62 -11.84 13.90
N PHE A 150 -13.18 -11.05 14.81
CA PHE A 150 -12.71 -9.70 15.13
C PHE A 150 -12.15 -9.63 16.57
N PRO A 151 -11.19 -8.72 16.86
CA PRO A 151 -10.64 -8.54 18.20
C PRO A 151 -11.67 -8.25 19.29
N THR A 152 -12.84 -7.72 18.92
CA THR A 152 -13.94 -7.42 19.84
C THR A 152 -14.72 -8.66 20.30
N GLY A 153 -14.43 -9.84 19.73
CA GLY A 153 -15.20 -11.06 19.92
C GLY A 153 -16.45 -11.16 19.02
N LEU A 154 -16.70 -10.17 18.17
CA LEU A 154 -17.72 -10.26 17.14
C LEU A 154 -17.30 -11.24 16.04
N THR A 155 -18.29 -11.75 15.31
CA THR A 155 -18.09 -12.60 14.12
C THR A 155 -19.07 -12.25 13.01
N GLU A 156 -18.67 -12.48 11.75
CA GLU A 156 -19.54 -12.34 10.58
C GLU A 156 -19.24 -13.41 9.54
N ASN A 157 -20.28 -13.95 8.89
CA ASN A 157 -20.14 -15.09 7.98
C ASN A 157 -20.18 -14.70 6.50
N PHE A 158 -19.39 -15.42 5.70
CA PHE A 158 -19.13 -15.17 4.28
C PHE A 158 -19.01 -16.47 3.49
N ASP A 159 -19.41 -16.44 2.23
CA ASP A 159 -19.31 -17.60 1.33
C ASP A 159 -17.87 -17.80 0.86
N ALA A 160 -17.12 -16.70 0.69
CA ALA A 160 -15.73 -16.71 0.24
C ALA A 160 -14.91 -15.58 0.88
N VAL A 161 -13.58 -15.76 0.96
CA VAL A 161 -12.66 -14.78 1.56
C VAL A 161 -11.46 -14.49 0.67
N ILE A 162 -11.20 -13.23 0.36
CA ILE A 162 -9.95 -12.75 -0.25
C ILE A 162 -9.13 -12.06 0.83
N ILE A 163 -7.89 -12.49 1.04
CA ILE A 163 -6.94 -11.81 1.90
C ILE A 163 -6.03 -10.96 1.03
N ALA A 164 -6.19 -9.64 1.13
CA ALA A 164 -5.46 -8.61 0.40
C ALA A 164 -4.52 -7.78 1.30
N ALA A 165 -3.93 -8.45 2.30
CA ALA A 165 -2.98 -7.88 3.27
C ALA A 165 -1.54 -8.34 2.94
N PRO A 166 -0.48 -7.66 3.44
CA PRO A 166 0.89 -8.15 3.34
C PRO A 166 1.01 -9.61 3.79
N SER A 167 1.88 -10.40 3.15
CA SER A 167 1.94 -11.86 3.32
C SER A 167 2.08 -12.30 4.78
N LYS A 168 2.90 -11.63 5.61
CA LYS A 168 3.04 -11.94 7.04
C LYS A 168 1.75 -11.66 7.85
N GLN A 169 0.95 -10.67 7.44
CA GLN A 169 -0.38 -10.43 8.02
C GLN A 169 -1.39 -11.46 7.52
N ALA A 170 -1.30 -11.84 6.24
CA ALA A 170 -2.11 -12.91 5.68
C ALA A 170 -1.83 -14.26 6.37
N TYR A 171 -0.57 -14.56 6.68
CA TYR A 171 -0.16 -15.72 7.47
C TYR A 171 -0.88 -15.75 8.82
N ALA A 172 -0.84 -14.64 9.57
CA ALA A 172 -1.48 -14.57 10.90
C ALA A 172 -2.99 -14.83 10.83
N ILE A 173 -3.66 -14.38 9.77
CA ILE A 173 -5.10 -14.62 9.53
C ILE A 173 -5.35 -16.07 9.11
N LEU A 174 -4.55 -16.61 8.18
CA LEU A 174 -4.69 -17.98 7.68
C LEU A 174 -4.38 -19.02 8.75
N ASN A 175 -3.45 -18.74 9.67
CA ASN A 175 -3.06 -19.70 10.68
C ASN A 175 -4.20 -20.02 11.68
N THR A 176 -5.32 -19.30 11.62
CA THR A 176 -6.52 -19.60 12.40
C THR A 176 -7.50 -20.55 11.71
N THR A 177 -7.29 -20.90 10.42
CA THR A 177 -8.07 -21.93 9.73
C THR A 177 -7.57 -23.31 10.17
N ILE A 178 -8.06 -23.81 11.30
CA ILE A 178 -7.64 -25.10 11.85
C ILE A 178 -8.25 -26.28 11.04
N ASP A 179 -7.44 -27.33 10.84
CA ASP A 179 -7.70 -28.75 10.52
C ASP A 179 -8.60 -29.18 9.32
N GLU A 180 -9.43 -28.32 8.73
CA GLU A 180 -10.42 -28.77 7.71
C GLU A 180 -10.21 -28.21 6.29
N VAL A 181 -9.31 -27.25 6.10
CA VAL A 181 -9.05 -26.63 4.80
C VAL A 181 -7.59 -26.81 4.41
N GLN A 182 -7.32 -27.09 3.13
CA GLN A 182 -5.96 -27.24 2.59
C GLN A 182 -5.21 -25.89 2.47
N THR A 183 -5.28 -25.03 3.48
CA THR A 183 -4.56 -23.74 3.55
C THR A 183 -3.07 -23.90 3.81
N LEU A 184 -2.59 -25.09 4.18
CA LEU A 184 -1.16 -25.37 4.43
C LEU A 184 -0.26 -24.96 3.27
N LYS A 185 -0.71 -25.13 2.01
CA LYS A 185 0.04 -24.66 0.84
C LYS A 185 0.15 -23.12 0.83
N LEU A 186 -0.97 -22.43 1.07
CA LEU A 186 -0.96 -20.96 1.14
C LEU A 186 -0.06 -20.47 2.27
N LEU A 187 -0.14 -21.09 3.45
CA LEU A 187 0.64 -20.74 4.63
C LEU A 187 2.15 -20.80 4.38
N ARG A 188 2.63 -21.88 3.74
CA ARG A 188 4.06 -22.01 3.38
C ARG A 188 4.52 -20.89 2.47
N GLU A 189 3.73 -20.61 1.43
CA GLU A 189 4.10 -19.64 0.40
C GLU A 189 4.08 -18.20 0.95
N VAL A 190 3.14 -17.84 1.83
CA VAL A 190 3.16 -16.49 2.46
C VAL A 190 4.21 -16.33 3.53
N ASP A 191 4.61 -17.41 4.19
CA ASP A 191 5.71 -17.40 5.17
C ASP A 191 7.05 -17.18 4.48
N ASP A 192 7.25 -17.72 3.27
CA ASP A 192 8.49 -17.54 2.51
C ASP A 192 8.70 -16.11 1.97
N VAL A 193 7.66 -15.29 1.90
CA VAL A 193 7.77 -13.90 1.38
C VAL A 193 8.35 -12.98 2.45
N GLU A 194 9.50 -12.39 2.13
CA GLU A 194 10.23 -11.39 2.90
C GLU A 194 9.97 -9.97 2.41
N TYR A 195 10.25 -8.99 3.27
CA TYR A 195 10.06 -7.56 2.96
C TYR A 195 11.29 -6.73 3.31
N TYR A 196 11.52 -5.72 2.49
CA TYR A 196 12.34 -4.59 2.86
C TYR A 196 11.50 -3.63 3.72
N PRO A 197 11.93 -3.31 4.95
CA PRO A 197 11.32 -2.25 5.74
C PRO A 197 11.79 -0.88 5.27
N SER A 198 11.10 0.18 5.67
CA SER A 198 11.56 1.56 5.47
C SER A 198 10.93 2.49 6.50
N PHE A 199 11.68 3.49 6.98
CA PHE A 199 11.09 4.63 7.67
C PHE A 199 10.74 5.71 6.67
N SER A 200 9.61 6.38 6.92
CA SER A 200 9.20 7.60 6.22
C SER A 200 9.17 8.74 7.21
N LEU A 201 10.15 9.63 7.11
CA LEU A 201 10.14 10.88 7.85
C LEU A 201 9.44 11.95 7.00
N MET A 202 8.34 12.49 7.51
CA MET A 202 7.63 13.61 6.91
C MET A 202 8.04 14.88 7.64
N VAL A 203 8.43 15.91 6.89
CA VAL A 203 8.88 17.20 7.44
C VAL A 203 8.25 18.34 6.66
N GLY A 204 7.95 19.43 7.36
CA GLY A 204 7.50 20.68 6.75
C GLY A 204 8.25 21.89 7.31
N TYR A 205 8.43 22.88 6.45
CA TYR A 205 9.24 24.08 6.66
C TYR A 205 8.46 25.36 6.32
N GLY A 206 7.12 25.30 6.33
CA GLY A 206 6.29 26.48 6.10
C GLY A 206 6.46 27.08 4.69
N GLU A 207 6.61 28.40 4.65
CA GLU A 207 6.76 29.20 3.43
C GLU A 207 8.21 29.27 2.91
N THR A 208 9.10 28.41 3.42
CA THR A 208 10.49 28.33 2.95
C THR A 208 10.53 28.05 1.43
N GLU A 209 11.44 28.72 0.71
CA GLU A 209 11.66 28.43 -0.71
C GLU A 209 12.15 26.98 -0.87
N PHE A 210 11.41 26.18 -1.63
CA PHE A 210 11.73 24.77 -1.83
C PHE A 210 12.50 24.56 -3.14
N PRO A 211 13.31 23.49 -3.24
CA PRO A 211 14.07 23.19 -4.45
C PRO A 211 13.17 22.93 -5.66
N ASP A 212 13.66 23.28 -6.86
CA ASP A 212 12.94 23.06 -8.12
C ASP A 212 12.73 21.58 -8.48
N TRP A 213 13.48 20.65 -7.86
CA TRP A 213 13.33 19.23 -8.12
C TRP A 213 12.13 18.62 -7.39
N ALA A 214 11.56 17.61 -8.03
CA ALA A 214 10.38 16.90 -7.56
C ALA A 214 10.72 15.69 -6.68
N MET A 215 11.79 14.98 -7.04
CA MET A 215 12.31 13.87 -6.23
C MET A 215 13.81 13.73 -6.43
N MET A 216 14.49 13.36 -5.34
CA MET A 216 15.90 12.99 -5.30
C MET A 216 16.02 11.53 -4.88
N THR A 217 16.79 10.73 -5.61
CA THR A 217 17.30 9.44 -5.10
C THR A 217 18.73 9.64 -4.62
N CYS A 218 19.15 8.91 -3.60
CA CYS A 218 20.45 9.10 -2.96
C CYS A 218 21.26 7.81 -2.91
N GLU A 219 22.56 7.90 -3.22
CA GLU A 219 23.54 6.91 -2.77
C GLU A 219 23.99 7.27 -1.35
N ASN A 220 23.24 6.78 -0.36
CA ASN A 220 23.46 7.13 1.05
C ASN A 220 23.11 5.93 1.96
N GLU A 221 23.76 5.83 3.12
CA GLU A 221 23.54 4.71 4.05
C GLU A 221 22.19 4.80 4.78
N VAL A 222 21.68 6.01 5.00
CA VAL A 222 20.44 6.28 5.76
C VAL A 222 19.28 6.56 4.81
N ILE A 223 19.45 7.47 3.86
CA ILE A 223 18.37 8.00 3.01
C ILE A 223 18.39 7.33 1.63
N GLU A 224 17.30 6.68 1.23
CA GLU A 224 17.12 6.14 -0.12
C GLU A 224 16.61 7.22 -1.08
N SER A 225 15.64 8.02 -0.63
CA SER A 225 15.06 9.07 -1.46
C SER A 225 14.39 10.18 -0.66
N ILE A 226 14.28 11.34 -1.31
CA ILE A 226 13.60 12.53 -0.80
C ILE A 226 12.57 12.95 -1.86
N THR A 227 11.30 12.98 -1.48
CA THR A 227 10.22 13.49 -2.32
C THR A 227 9.85 14.89 -1.89
N ASN A 228 9.87 15.84 -2.83
CA ASN A 228 9.34 17.19 -2.63
C ASN A 228 7.82 17.16 -2.85
N GLU A 229 7.06 17.23 -1.76
CA GLU A 229 5.60 17.15 -1.82
C GLU A 229 4.96 18.41 -2.41
N ALA A 230 5.60 19.58 -2.29
CA ALA A 230 5.13 20.81 -2.92
C ALA A 230 5.03 20.68 -4.45
N SER A 231 5.97 19.94 -5.06
CA SER A 231 5.97 19.64 -6.51
C SER A 231 4.72 18.87 -6.99
N LYS A 232 3.93 18.32 -6.07
CA LYS A 232 2.73 17.53 -6.36
C LYS A 232 1.43 18.31 -6.10
N ARG A 233 1.45 19.37 -5.30
CA ARG A 233 0.24 20.06 -4.82
C ARG A 233 -0.10 21.34 -5.58
N GLY A 234 0.85 21.91 -6.33
CA GLY A 234 0.63 23.15 -7.10
C GLY A 234 0.87 24.41 -6.28
N GLU A 235 0.28 25.53 -6.70
CA GLU A 235 0.49 26.84 -6.08
C GLU A 235 -0.01 26.90 -4.61
N GLY A 236 0.76 27.56 -3.74
CA GLY A 236 0.43 27.72 -2.33
C GLY A 236 0.74 26.50 -1.46
N ALA A 237 1.45 25.51 -1.99
CA ALA A 237 1.91 24.36 -1.22
C ALA A 237 3.02 24.73 -0.22
N GLU A 238 2.95 24.17 0.97
CA GLU A 238 4.03 24.25 1.97
C GLU A 238 5.29 23.53 1.48
N CYS A 239 6.47 24.09 1.75
CA CYS A 239 7.74 23.38 1.62
C CYS A 239 7.72 22.16 2.54
N SER A 240 7.59 20.97 1.95
CA SER A 240 7.49 19.72 2.70
C SER A 240 8.13 18.58 1.94
N PHE A 241 8.77 17.68 2.69
CA PHE A 241 9.41 16.50 2.13
C PHE A 241 8.93 15.23 2.82
N VAL A 242 8.95 14.15 2.05
CA VAL A 242 8.93 12.79 2.56
C VAL A 242 10.29 12.18 2.28
N VAL A 243 10.98 11.78 3.35
CA VAL A 243 12.28 11.10 3.29
C VAL A 243 12.05 9.63 3.55
N HIS A 244 12.38 8.78 2.58
CA HIS A 244 12.38 7.33 2.74
C HIS A 244 13.80 6.85 3.04
N THR A 245 13.94 6.05 4.09
CA THR A 245 15.23 5.46 4.45
C THR A 245 15.53 4.21 3.64
N THR A 246 16.80 3.85 3.57
CA THR A 246 17.25 2.53 3.12
C THR A 246 16.65 1.42 3.98
N ALA A 247 16.60 0.21 3.42
CA ALA A 247 16.11 -0.96 4.13
C ALA A 247 17.08 -1.39 5.24
N GLU A 248 18.38 -1.27 5.00
CA GLU A 248 19.45 -1.58 5.94
C GLU A 248 19.37 -0.70 7.18
N PHE A 249 19.17 0.61 7.01
CA PHE A 249 18.94 1.54 8.12
C PHE A 249 17.67 1.18 8.87
N ALA A 250 16.56 0.98 8.14
CA ALA A 250 15.28 0.70 8.77
C ALA A 250 15.29 -0.60 9.58
N GLU A 251 15.96 -1.65 9.10
CA GLU A 251 16.10 -2.91 9.81
C GLU A 251 16.96 -2.77 11.08
N LYS A 252 18.05 -1.99 11.00
CA LYS A 252 18.95 -1.73 12.13
C LYS A 252 18.24 -0.98 13.28
N TYR A 253 17.36 -0.03 12.95
CA TYR A 253 16.72 0.86 13.93
C TYR A 253 15.23 0.58 14.18
N LYS A 254 14.67 -0.53 13.69
CA LYS A 254 13.23 -0.85 13.80
C LYS A 254 12.67 -0.90 15.23
N ASP A 255 13.53 -1.17 16.21
CA ASP A 255 13.20 -1.30 17.64
C ASP A 255 13.76 -0.14 18.49
N SER A 256 14.37 0.87 17.84
CA SER A 256 14.87 2.09 18.49
C SER A 256 13.74 3.07 18.84
N ASP A 257 14.07 4.07 19.66
CA ASP A 257 13.14 5.15 19.96
C ASP A 257 12.86 6.01 18.71
N ALA A 258 11.64 6.50 18.59
CA ALA A 258 11.24 7.28 17.42
C ALA A 258 12.01 8.61 17.31
N GLU A 259 12.30 9.28 18.43
CA GLU A 259 13.05 10.53 18.43
C GLU A 259 14.49 10.31 17.97
N GLU A 260 15.13 9.22 18.41
CA GLU A 260 16.47 8.82 17.96
C GLU A 260 16.51 8.63 16.43
N VAL A 261 15.54 7.88 15.89
CA VAL A 261 15.44 7.63 14.45
C VAL A 261 15.23 8.94 13.67
N GLU A 262 14.35 9.82 14.17
CA GLU A 262 14.10 11.12 13.57
C GLU A 262 15.34 12.01 13.54
N GLU A 263 16.10 12.07 14.62
CA GLU A 263 17.33 12.87 14.71
C GLU A 263 18.39 12.41 13.71
N ILE A 264 18.60 11.10 13.57
CA ILE A 264 19.58 10.57 12.61
C ILE A 264 19.16 10.90 11.17
N ILE A 265 17.89 10.73 10.83
CA ILE A 265 17.40 11.03 9.47
C ILE A 265 17.49 12.55 9.20
N LEU A 266 17.21 13.40 10.19
CA LEU A 266 17.30 14.86 10.04
C LEU A 266 18.73 15.36 9.87
N ASP A 267 19.69 14.79 10.60
CA ASP A 267 21.11 15.12 10.48
C ASP A 267 21.60 14.78 9.07
N GLU A 268 21.26 13.58 8.58
CA GLU A 268 21.62 13.18 7.21
C GLU A 268 20.92 14.06 6.16
N LEU A 269 19.64 14.38 6.37
CA LEU A 269 18.90 15.29 5.49
C LEU A 269 19.56 16.67 5.43
N ALA A 270 20.06 17.19 6.55
CA ALA A 270 20.80 18.44 6.63
C ALA A 270 22.15 18.39 5.92
N GLY A 271 22.82 17.22 5.92
CA GLY A 271 24.00 16.98 5.10
C GLY A 271 23.72 17.10 3.60
N ILE A 272 22.54 16.64 3.15
CA ILE A 272 22.15 16.62 1.72
C ILE A 272 21.57 17.97 1.26
N LEU A 273 20.66 18.57 2.03
CA LEU A 273 19.91 19.78 1.64
C LEU A 273 20.49 21.07 2.22
N GLY A 274 21.39 20.96 3.20
CA GLY A 274 21.98 22.07 3.95
C GLY A 274 21.32 22.27 5.32
N GLY A 275 22.01 22.99 6.21
CA GLY A 275 21.66 23.09 7.63
C GLY A 275 20.27 23.65 7.96
N TRP A 276 19.59 24.31 7.02
CA TRP A 276 18.22 24.77 7.21
C TRP A 276 17.23 23.59 7.35
N SER A 277 17.50 22.45 6.71
CA SER A 277 16.60 21.30 6.78
C SER A 277 16.68 20.54 8.12
N ALA A 278 17.63 20.87 8.99
CA ALA A 278 17.72 20.28 10.33
C ALA A 278 16.59 20.73 11.26
N LEU A 279 15.90 21.84 10.95
CA LEU A 279 14.92 22.48 11.84
C LEU A 279 13.54 22.59 11.17
N PRO A 280 12.81 21.48 10.97
CA PRO A 280 11.45 21.53 10.46
C PRO A 280 10.49 22.17 11.47
N GLU A 281 9.48 22.88 10.97
CA GLU A 281 8.38 23.41 11.81
C GLU A 281 7.54 22.28 12.41
N TRP A 282 7.41 21.19 11.66
CA TRP A 282 6.78 19.97 12.12
C TRP A 282 7.43 18.75 11.48
N LYS A 283 7.42 17.64 12.22
CA LYS A 283 7.91 16.34 11.76
C LYS A 283 6.99 15.21 12.22
N GLN A 284 6.92 14.15 11.42
CA GLN A 284 6.26 12.91 11.80
C GLN A 284 7.03 11.72 11.23
N LEU A 285 7.30 10.72 12.05
CA LEU A 285 7.86 9.45 11.60
C LEU A 285 6.79 8.38 11.37
N HIS A 286 6.99 7.55 10.35
CA HIS A 286 6.22 6.32 10.18
C HIS A 286 7.12 5.15 9.78
N PHE A 287 6.89 3.98 10.39
CA PHE A 287 7.64 2.76 10.07
C PHE A 287 6.83 1.81 9.19
N TRP A 288 7.26 1.63 7.95
CA TRP A 288 6.72 0.63 7.03
C TRP A 288 7.44 -0.70 7.21
N ARG A 289 6.99 -1.51 8.17
CA ARG A 289 7.53 -2.87 8.39
C ARG A 289 7.49 -3.76 7.14
N TYR A 290 6.47 -3.57 6.30
CA TYR A 290 6.24 -4.36 5.08
C TYR A 290 6.13 -3.41 3.87
N SER A 291 7.19 -2.65 3.59
CA SER A 291 7.18 -1.64 2.53
C SER A 291 7.11 -2.29 1.14
N LYS A 292 8.12 -3.10 0.81
CA LYS A 292 8.33 -3.71 -0.51
C LYS A 292 8.66 -5.19 -0.36
N ALA A 293 8.03 -6.05 -1.16
CA ALA A 293 8.34 -7.48 -1.14
C ALA A 293 9.73 -7.72 -1.75
N ALA A 294 10.58 -8.50 -1.09
CA ALA A 294 11.93 -8.79 -1.54
C ALA A 294 11.97 -9.96 -2.55
N ASN A 295 11.10 -10.94 -2.35
CA ASN A 295 10.96 -12.15 -3.16
C ASN A 295 9.48 -12.42 -3.48
N PRO A 296 8.90 -11.67 -4.43
CA PRO A 296 7.51 -11.86 -4.85
C PRO A 296 7.21 -13.29 -5.32
N LEU A 297 5.99 -13.75 -5.05
CA LEU A 297 5.53 -15.05 -5.52
C LEU A 297 5.26 -15.01 -7.04
N PRO A 298 5.59 -16.07 -7.79
CA PRO A 298 5.44 -16.11 -9.26
C PRO A 298 4.00 -16.48 -9.69
N TYR A 299 2.99 -15.96 -8.98
CA TYR A 299 1.58 -16.23 -9.23
C TYR A 299 0.81 -14.92 -9.35
N PRO A 300 -0.24 -14.85 -10.19
CA PRO A 300 -1.12 -13.67 -10.23
C PRO A 300 -1.94 -13.54 -8.94
N PHE A 301 -2.34 -14.66 -8.37
CA PHE A 301 -3.00 -14.80 -7.08
C PHE A 301 -2.83 -16.27 -6.64
N MET A 302 -3.23 -16.59 -5.41
CA MET A 302 -3.31 -17.98 -4.96
C MET A 302 -4.68 -18.28 -4.37
N GLU A 303 -5.24 -19.45 -4.63
CA GLU A 303 -6.51 -19.92 -4.07
C GLU A 303 -6.32 -21.34 -3.50
N VAL A 304 -7.05 -21.68 -2.43
CA VAL A 304 -7.23 -23.09 -2.06
C VAL A 304 -8.14 -23.75 -3.09
N VAL A 305 -7.64 -24.79 -3.76
CA VAL A 305 -8.37 -25.58 -4.75
C VAL A 305 -9.05 -26.76 -4.06
N GLY A 306 -10.32 -27.03 -4.38
CA GLY A 306 -10.96 -28.33 -4.12
C GLY A 306 -12.13 -28.39 -3.14
N ASN A 307 -12.54 -27.29 -2.50
CA ASN A 307 -13.66 -27.27 -1.54
C ASN A 307 -14.75 -26.22 -1.89
N ASP A 308 -15.98 -26.42 -1.39
CA ASP A 308 -17.11 -25.46 -1.38
C ASP A 308 -16.85 -24.21 -0.48
N ALA A 309 -15.59 -23.94 -0.12
CA ALA A 309 -15.14 -22.87 0.76
C ALA A 309 -13.96 -22.10 0.12
N PRO A 310 -14.23 -21.17 -0.81
CA PRO A 310 -13.18 -20.46 -1.53
C PRO A 310 -12.44 -19.46 -0.63
N ILE A 311 -11.11 -19.58 -0.58
CA ILE A 311 -10.23 -18.60 0.08
C ILE A 311 -9.02 -18.33 -0.80
N ALA A 312 -8.69 -17.06 -0.96
CA ALA A 312 -7.62 -16.62 -1.85
C ALA A 312 -6.72 -15.55 -1.23
N LEU A 313 -5.51 -15.47 -1.76
CA LEU A 313 -4.51 -14.45 -1.49
C LEU A 313 -4.34 -13.58 -2.73
N ALA A 314 -4.33 -12.27 -2.52
CA ALA A 314 -3.99 -11.28 -3.54
C ALA A 314 -3.15 -10.17 -2.91
N GLY A 315 -2.31 -9.50 -3.68
CA GLY A 315 -1.49 -8.43 -3.11
C GLY A 315 -0.38 -7.97 -4.03
N SER A 316 0.36 -6.96 -3.59
CA SER A 316 1.52 -6.50 -4.38
C SER A 316 2.59 -7.56 -4.51
N TYR A 317 2.70 -8.49 -3.56
CA TYR A 317 3.71 -9.56 -3.50
C TYR A 317 3.41 -10.73 -4.47
N MET A 318 2.45 -10.55 -5.38
CA MET A 318 2.07 -11.49 -6.44
C MET A 318 2.58 -10.95 -7.77
N ASN A 319 3.53 -11.64 -8.41
CA ASN A 319 4.22 -11.22 -9.64
C ASN A 319 4.88 -9.82 -9.57
N GLY A 320 5.37 -9.42 -8.40
CA GLY A 320 6.17 -8.22 -8.22
C GLY A 320 6.01 -7.59 -6.84
N ASP A 321 6.19 -6.28 -6.75
CA ASP A 321 6.22 -5.54 -5.48
C ASP A 321 5.55 -4.17 -5.56
N SER A 322 4.86 -3.90 -6.68
CA SER A 322 4.41 -2.56 -7.07
C SER A 322 2.90 -2.38 -6.96
N VAL A 323 2.43 -1.15 -7.23
CA VAL A 323 0.99 -0.85 -7.39
C VAL A 323 0.41 -1.62 -8.58
N GLU A 324 1.18 -1.76 -9.65
CA GLU A 324 0.81 -2.57 -10.82
C GLU A 324 0.56 -4.02 -10.41
N SER A 325 1.51 -4.64 -9.70
CA SER A 325 1.38 -6.01 -9.20
C SER A 325 0.15 -6.17 -8.32
N ALA A 326 -0.12 -5.21 -7.42
CA ALA A 326 -1.31 -5.23 -6.57
C ALA A 326 -2.61 -5.14 -7.39
N TYR A 327 -2.68 -4.22 -8.36
CA TYR A 327 -3.82 -4.07 -9.25
C TYR A 327 -4.09 -5.34 -10.06
N LEU A 328 -3.06 -5.87 -10.72
CA LEU A 328 -3.17 -7.06 -11.56
C LEU A 328 -3.57 -8.30 -10.75
N SER A 329 -3.02 -8.44 -9.53
CA SER A 329 -3.40 -9.52 -8.62
C SER A 329 -4.88 -9.45 -8.23
N GLY A 330 -5.35 -8.27 -7.83
CA GLY A 330 -6.76 -8.03 -7.51
C GLY A 330 -7.69 -8.25 -8.70
N LEU A 331 -7.30 -7.79 -9.89
CA LEU A 331 -8.04 -7.97 -11.13
C LEU A 331 -8.15 -9.45 -11.52
N ALA A 332 -7.06 -10.19 -11.37
CA ALA A 332 -7.00 -11.60 -11.72
C ALA A 332 -7.93 -12.45 -10.84
N ILE A 333 -7.87 -12.30 -9.52
CA ILE A 333 -8.78 -13.04 -8.62
C ILE A 333 -10.23 -12.62 -8.82
N GLY A 334 -10.50 -11.32 -9.00
CA GLY A 334 -11.85 -10.82 -9.25
C GLY A 334 -12.48 -11.42 -10.51
N LYS A 335 -11.73 -11.44 -11.62
CA LYS A 335 -12.18 -12.06 -12.89
C LYS A 335 -12.34 -13.57 -12.76
N PHE A 336 -11.41 -14.23 -12.09
CA PHE A 336 -11.43 -15.68 -11.90
C PHE A 336 -12.65 -16.12 -11.09
N TRP A 337 -12.92 -15.46 -9.96
CA TRP A 337 -14.10 -15.75 -9.14
C TRP A 337 -15.40 -15.33 -9.78
N ASN A 338 -15.43 -14.21 -10.52
CA ASN A 338 -16.60 -13.89 -11.34
C ASN A 338 -16.94 -15.09 -12.24
N HIS A 339 -16.00 -15.57 -13.06
CA HIS A 339 -16.23 -16.71 -13.95
C HIS A 339 -16.62 -18.01 -13.20
N LYS A 340 -15.96 -18.28 -12.07
CA LYS A 340 -16.21 -19.49 -11.26
C LYS A 340 -17.59 -19.50 -10.59
N PHE A 341 -18.17 -18.34 -10.30
CA PHE A 341 -19.41 -18.20 -9.52
C PHE A 341 -20.51 -17.39 -10.24
N SER A 342 -20.44 -17.29 -11.57
CA SER A 342 -21.42 -16.62 -12.42
C SER A 342 -22.74 -17.39 -12.59
N GLU A 343 -22.82 -18.65 -12.12
CA GLU A 343 -23.97 -19.55 -12.31
C GLU A 343 -24.83 -19.71 -11.05
#